data_AF-A0AA92U2J4-F1
#
_entry.id   AF-A0AA92U2J4-F1
#
_cell.length_a   1.000
_cell.length_b   1.000
_cell.length_c   1.000
_cell.angle_alpha   90.00
_cell.angle_beta   90.00
_cell.angle_gamma   90.00
#
_symmetry.space_group_name_H-M   'P 1'
#
loop_
_entity.id
_entity.type
_entity.pdbx_description
1 polymer ?
#
loop_
_entity_poly.entity_id
_entity_poly.type
_entity_poly.pdbx_seq_one_letter_code
_entity_poly.pdbx_strand_id
1 'polypeptide(L)' 'MRKEKPSIEIYEEMTQQTGLNPATTLYFDDRAENAEAGKRFGFQSVLVKTNHLEEHQEWQEINKNIKE' A
#
# COMPACT_ATOMS: atom_id res chain seq x y z
N MET A 1 10.79 -5.76 -17.72
CA MET A 1 10.94 -4.90 -16.52
C MET A 1 10.16 -5.55 -15.38
N ARG A 2 10.52 -5.27 -14.12
CA ARG A 2 9.97 -5.98 -12.95
C ARG A 2 8.61 -5.38 -12.59
N LYS A 3 7.59 -6.23 -12.39
CA LYS A 3 6.23 -5.83 -11.98
C LYS A 3 6.12 -5.83 -10.47
N GLU A 4 6.83 -4.91 -9.83
CA GLU A 4 6.76 -4.72 -8.39
C GLU A 4 7.00 -3.26 -8.04
N LYS A 5 6.63 -2.88 -6.82
CA LYS A 5 6.91 -1.53 -6.33
C LYS A 5 8.43 -1.35 -6.13
N PRO A 6 9.02 -0.20 -6.50
CA PRO A 6 8.36 1.04 -6.92
C PRO A 6 8.25 1.22 -8.44
N SER A 7 8.45 0.19 -9.26
CA SER A 7 8.33 0.27 -10.72
C SER A 7 6.90 0.65 -11.13
N ILE A 8 6.73 1.43 -12.20
CA ILE A 8 5.42 1.98 -12.60
C ILE A 8 4.49 0.88 -13.13
N GLU A 9 5.08 -0.16 -13.74
CA GLU A 9 4.41 -1.25 -14.43
C GLU A 9 3.44 -2.03 -13.52
N ILE A 10 3.70 -2.09 -12.20
CA ILE A 10 2.77 -2.72 -11.25
C ILE A 10 1.48 -1.91 -11.09
N TYR A 11 1.57 -0.58 -11.11
CA TYR A 11 0.41 0.30 -10.95
C TYR A 11 -0.40 0.35 -12.24
N GLU A 12 0.27 0.33 -13.40
CA GLU A 12 -0.38 0.18 -14.71
C GLU A 12 -1.18 -1.12 -14.80
N GLU A 13 -0.55 -2.24 -14.46
CA GLU A 13 -1.22 -3.54 -14.50
C GLU A 13 -2.40 -3.60 -13.52
N MET A 14 -2.21 -3.12 -12.29
CA MET A 14 -3.27 -3.12 -11.28
C MET A 14 -4.48 -2.28 -11.75
N THR A 15 -4.24 -1.10 -12.30
CA THR A 15 -5.33 -0.23 -12.78
C THR A 15 -6.03 -0.78 -14.01
N GLN A 16 -5.30 -1.45 -14.91
CA GLN A 16 -5.89 -2.16 -16.05
C GLN A 16 -6.75 -3.35 -15.60
N GLN A 17 -6.28 -4.15 -14.64
CA GLN A 17 -7.01 -5.33 -14.16
C GLN A 17 -8.26 -4.99 -13.33
N THR A 18 -8.21 -3.89 -12.58
CA THR A 18 -9.27 -3.49 -11.64
C THR A 18 -10.22 -2.44 -12.21
N GLY A 19 -9.81 -1.70 -13.24
CA GLY A 19 -10.56 -0.55 -13.76
C GLY A 19 -10.47 0.70 -12.87
N LEU A 20 -9.58 0.72 -11.87
CA LEU A 20 -9.38 1.88 -11.00
C LEU A 20 -8.84 3.07 -11.81
N ASN A 21 -9.47 4.24 -11.65
CA ASN A 21 -8.99 5.49 -12.22
C ASN A 21 -7.87 6.06 -11.35
N PRO A 22 -6.61 6.18 -11.84
CA PRO A 22 -5.51 6.69 -11.06
C PRO A 22 -5.78 8.04 -10.39
N ALA A 23 -6.45 8.97 -11.09
CA ALA A 23 -6.69 10.33 -10.61
C ALA A 23 -7.61 10.39 -9.37
N THR A 24 -8.43 9.36 -9.16
CA THR A 24 -9.35 9.26 -8.02
C THR A 24 -8.98 8.16 -7.04
N THR A 25 -7.84 7.50 -7.24
CA THR A 25 -7.37 6.41 -6.38
C THR A 25 -6.53 6.98 -5.23
N LEU A 26 -6.90 6.59 -4.01
CA LEU A 26 -6.13 6.83 -2.78
C LEU A 26 -5.22 5.64 -2.49
N TYR A 27 -3.92 5.89 -2.39
CA TYR A 27 -2.89 4.88 -2.23
C TYR A 27 -2.12 5.10 -0.92
N PHE A 28 -2.01 4.05 -0.09
CA PHE A 28 -1.28 4.07 1.16
C PHE A 28 -0.09 3.13 1.10
N ASP A 29 1.09 3.58 1.52
CA ASP A 29 2.27 2.74 1.64
C ASP A 29 3.17 3.27 2.77
N ASP A 30 3.89 2.38 3.43
CA ASP A 30 4.80 2.70 4.54
C ASP A 30 6.23 3.01 4.05
N ARG A 31 6.55 2.65 2.81
CA ARG A 31 7.85 2.94 2.19
C ARG A 31 7.76 4.20 1.32
N ALA A 32 8.67 5.13 1.56
CA ALA A 32 8.69 6.43 0.89
C ALA A 32 8.81 6.31 -0.63
N GLU A 33 9.67 5.41 -1.12
CA GLU A 33 9.89 5.16 -2.54
C GLU A 33 8.62 4.66 -3.26
N ASN A 34 7.79 3.89 -2.57
CA ASN A 34 6.54 3.38 -3.12
C ASN A 34 5.47 4.48 -3.16
N ALA A 35 5.32 5.22 -2.05
CA ALA A 35 4.38 6.34 -1.98
C ALA A 35 4.72 7.42 -3.03
N GLU A 36 6.01 7.70 -3.24
CA GLU A 36 6.45 8.63 -4.29
C GLU A 36 6.16 8.09 -5.69
N ALA A 37 6.42 6.81 -5.94
CA ALA A 37 6.12 6.20 -7.23
C ALA A 37 4.62 6.20 -7.55
N GLY A 38 3.76 5.89 -6.57
CA GLY A 38 2.30 6.02 -6.72
C GLY A 38 1.87 7.43 -7.07
N LYS A 39 2.48 8.45 -6.44
CA LYS A 39 2.22 9.86 -6.76
C LYS A 39 2.63 10.21 -8.19
N ARG A 40 3.80 9.75 -8.63
CA ARG A 40 4.30 9.96 -10.00
C ARG A 40 3.41 9.28 -11.04
N PHE A 41 2.84 8.11 -10.70
CA PHE A 41 1.91 7.41 -11.57
C PHE A 41 0.55 8.12 -11.70
N GLY A 42 0.14 8.87 -10.68
CA GLY A 42 -1.07 9.69 -10.70
C GLY A 42 -2.05 9.42 -9.55
N PHE A 43 -1.69 8.55 -8.61
CA PHE A 43 -2.49 8.32 -7.40
C PHE A 43 -2.37 9.47 -6.41
N GLN A 44 -3.43 9.64 -5.61
CA GLN A 44 -3.35 10.38 -4.36
C GLN A 44 -2.61 9.49 -3.35
N SER A 45 -1.32 9.72 -3.13
CA SER A 45 -0.48 8.82 -2.34
C SER A 45 -0.18 9.38 -0.95
N VAL A 46 -0.28 8.54 0.07
CA VAL A 46 -0.05 8.85 1.48
C VAL A 46 1.04 7.93 2.03
N LEU A 47 2.14 8.52 2.51
CA LEU A 47 3.16 7.81 3.28
C LEU A 47 2.65 7.59 4.71
N VAL A 48 2.43 6.33 5.06
CA VAL A 48 2.00 5.93 6.41
C VAL A 48 3.22 5.67 7.27
N LYS A 49 3.47 6.53 8.26
CA LYS A 49 4.68 6.44 9.10
C LYS A 49 4.54 5.56 10.34
N THR A 50 3.32 5.36 10.78
CA THR A 50 2.99 4.65 12.03
C THR A 50 1.72 3.85 11.82
N ASN A 51 1.61 2.76 12.56
CA ASN A 51 0.35 2.06 12.78
C ASN A 51 0.09 2.04 14.29
N HIS A 52 -1.14 1.70 14.67
CA HIS A 52 -1.56 1.57 16.07
C HIS A 52 -2.01 0.13 16.36
N LEU A 53 -1.51 -0.86 15.61
CA LEU A 53 -2.00 -2.24 15.69
C LEU A 53 -1.85 -2.81 17.10
N GLU A 54 -0.75 -2.50 17.78
CA GLU A 54 -0.47 -2.93 19.15
C GLU A 54 -1.49 -2.40 20.17
N GLU A 55 -2.22 -1.34 19.84
CA GLU A 55 -3.24 -0.75 20.71
C GLU A 55 -4.60 -1.48 20.58
N HIS A 56 -4.78 -2.31 19.56
CA HIS A 56 -6.03 -3.02 19.28
C HIS A 56 -6.06 -4.42 19.90
N GLN A 57 -7.16 -4.75 20.58
CA GLN A 57 -7.33 -6.04 21.26
C GLN A 57 -7.29 -7.22 20.28
N GLU A 58 -7.86 -7.07 19.08
CA GLU A 58 -7.90 -8.10 18.05
C GLU A 58 -6.49 -8.53 17.63
N TRP A 59 -5.57 -7.57 17.51
CA TRP A 59 -4.17 -7.83 17.18
C TRP A 59 -3.44 -8.58 18.30
N GLN A 60 -3.72 -8.23 19.56
CA GLN A 60 -3.17 -8.94 20.71
C GLN A 60 -3.64 -10.40 20.76
N GLU A 61 -4.90 -10.66 20.44
CA GLU A 61 -5.48 -12.00 20.38
C GLU A 61 -4.87 -12.85 19.24
N ILE A 62 -4.74 -12.29 18.04
CA ILE A 62 -4.10 -12.97 16.90
C ILE A 62 -2.64 -13.33 17.23
N ASN A 63 -1.88 -12.39 17.79
CA ASN A 63 -0.46 -12.63 18.11
C ASN A 63 -0.25 -13.70 19.18
N LYS A 64 -1.20 -13.86 20.10
CA LYS A 64 -1.14 -14.94 21.10
C LYS A 64 -1.22 -16.31 20.44
N ASN A 65 -2.11 -16.46 19.45
CA ASN A 65 -2.34 -17.73 18.75
C ASN A 65 -1.23 -18.10 17.74
N ILE A 66 -0.35 -17.15 17.38
CA ILE A 66 0.79 -17.39 16.46
C ILE A 66 2.04 -17.83 17.22
N LYS A 67 2.12 -17.54 18.52
CA LYS A 67 3.30 -17.83 19.36
C LYS A 67 3.19 -19.13 20.17
N GLU A 68 2.06 -19.84 20.06
CA GLU A 68 1.85 -21.20 20.58
C GLU A 68 2.10 -22.24 19.47
#